data_AF-A0A831TF68-F1
#
_entry.id   AF-A0A831TF68-F1
#
_cell.length_a   1.000
_cell.length_b   1.000
_cell.length_c   1.000
_cell.angle_alpha   90.00
_cell.angle_beta   90.00
_cell.angle_gamma   90.00
#
_symmetry.space_group_name_H-M   'P 1'
#
loop_
_entity.id
_entity.type
_entity.pdbx_description
1 polymer ?
#
loop_
_entity_poly.entity_id
_entity_poly.type
_entity_poly.pdbx_seq_one_letter_code
_entity_poly.pdbx_strand_id
1 'polypeptide(L)' 'MEQLTQMELLQIHELLGSEELAVKKSIAYAELVKDDELLPYIQQSLALHQQNIMDLWQLVRNHNGKEEVQ' A
#
# COMPACT_ATOMS: atom_id res chain seq x y z
N MET A 1 23.70 4.67 -3.00
CA MET A 1 22.44 4.50 -2.27
C MET A 1 22.69 3.60 -1.07
N GLU A 2 22.10 3.91 0.07
CA GLU A 2 22.21 3.10 1.29
C GLU A 2 21.24 1.91 1.19
N GLN A 3 21.73 0.70 1.51
CA GLN A 3 20.88 -0.50 1.50
C GLN A 3 20.00 -0.53 2.76
N LEU A 4 18.77 -1.01 2.63
CA LEU A 4 17.93 -1.27 3.80
C LEU A 4 18.54 -2.38 4.65
N THR A 5 18.48 -2.20 5.96
CA THR A 5 18.75 -3.27 6.92
C THR A 5 17.68 -4.36 6.84
N GLN A 6 17.98 -5.55 7.37
CA GLN A 6 16.98 -6.63 7.46
C GLN A 6 15.76 -6.25 8.29
N MET A 7 15.94 -5.41 9.32
CA MET A 7 14.85 -4.95 10.17
C MET A 7 13.91 -4.01 9.40
N GLU A 8 14.47 -3.07 8.63
CA GLU A 8 13.66 -2.16 7.81
C GLU A 8 12.92 -2.90 6.69
N LEU A 9 13.56 -3.92 6.08
CA LEU A 9 12.89 -4.78 5.11
C LEU A 9 11.71 -5.54 5.73
N LEU A 10 11.89 -6.09 6.95
CA LEU A 10 10.81 -6.77 7.66
C LEU A 10 9.65 -5.82 7.96
N GLN A 11 9.94 -4.60 8.44
CA GLN A 11 8.93 -3.58 8.70
C GLN A 11 8.16 -3.18 7.44
N ILE A 12 8.85 -3.02 6.30
CA ILE A 12 8.18 -2.73 5.03
C ILE A 12 7.25 -3.87 4.62
N HIS A 13 7.66 -5.14 4.82
CA HIS A 13 6.79 -6.29 4.56
C HIS A 13 5.54 -6.31 5.45
N GLU A 14 5.68 -5.96 6.73
CA GLU A 14 4.53 -5.83 7.64
C GLU A 14 3.58 -4.72 7.21
N LEU A 15 4.11 -3.57 6.79
CA LEU A 15 3.32 -2.45 6.26
C LEU A 15 2.58 -2.85 4.97
N LEU A 16 3.26 -3.51 4.03
CA LEU A 16 2.64 -4.02 2.81
C LEU A 16 1.46 -4.95 3.11
N GLY A 17 1.62 -5.89 4.05
CA GLY A 17 0.52 -6.77 4.45
C GLY A 17 -0.67 -6.02 5.08
N SER A 18 -0.38 -4.98 5.85
CA SER A 18 -1.41 -4.11 6.46
C SER A 18 -2.19 -3.33 5.39
N GLU A 19 -1.49 -2.73 4.44
CA GLU A 19 -2.09 -1.96 3.35
C GLU A 19 -2.91 -2.86 2.41
N GLU A 20 -2.42 -4.06 2.09
CA GLU A 20 -3.20 -5.04 1.31
C GLU A 20 -4.51 -5.43 1.99
N LEU A 21 -4.49 -5.60 3.32
CA LEU A 21 -5.70 -5.86 4.09
C LEU A 21 -6.64 -4.65 4.10
N ALA A 22 -6.10 -3.43 4.20
CA ALA A 22 -6.87 -2.19 4.15
C ALA A 22 -7.57 -2.03 2.78
N VAL A 23 -6.88 -2.30 1.67
CA VAL A 23 -7.46 -2.32 0.32
C VAL A 23 -8.64 -3.29 0.24
N LYS A 24 -8.47 -4.54 0.70
CA LYS A 24 -9.53 -5.55 0.69
C LYS A 24 -10.75 -5.11 1.50
N LYS A 25 -10.52 -4.50 2.68
CA LYS A 25 -11.59 -3.95 3.52
C LYS A 25 -12.31 -2.79 2.84
N SER A 26 -11.58 -1.83 2.28
CA SER A 26 -12.19 -0.66 1.62
C SER A 26 -13.00 -1.07 0.38
N ILE A 27 -12.56 -2.07 -0.38
CA ILE A 27 -13.37 -2.65 -1.47
C ILE A 27 -14.68 -3.24 -0.91
N ALA A 28 -14.59 -4.10 0.11
CA ALA A 28 -15.77 -4.69 0.73
C ALA A 28 -16.72 -3.64 1.32
N TYR A 29 -16.19 -2.56 1.91
CA TYR A 29 -17.00 -1.47 2.43
C TYR A 29 -17.67 -0.68 1.30
N ALA A 30 -16.96 -0.41 0.19
CA ALA A 30 -17.55 0.27 -0.96
C ALA A 30 -18.69 -0.54 -1.60
N GLU A 31 -18.61 -1.87 -1.57
CA GLU A 31 -19.66 -2.77 -2.07
C GLU A 31 -20.88 -2.86 -1.15
N LEU A 32 -20.69 -2.69 0.17
CA LEU A 32 -21.74 -2.89 1.18
C LEU A 32 -22.34 -1.59 1.73
N VAL A 33 -21.68 -0.45 1.54
CA VAL A 33 -22.15 0.84 2.02
C VAL A 33 -23.45 1.22 1.31
N LYS A 34 -24.45 1.61 2.09
CA LYS A 34 -25.75 2.09 1.58
C LYS A 34 -25.88 3.61 1.61
N ASP A 35 -24.89 4.25 2.18
CA ASP A 35 -24.80 5.69 2.35
C ASP A 35 -23.94 6.27 1.22
N ASP A 36 -24.60 6.94 0.28
CA ASP A 36 -23.98 7.55 -0.88
C ASP A 36 -23.01 8.68 -0.50
N GLU A 37 -23.16 9.29 0.68
CA GLU A 37 -22.24 10.32 1.17
C GLU A 37 -20.93 9.72 1.71
N LEU A 38 -20.97 8.46 2.18
CA LEU A 38 -19.78 7.76 2.70
C LEU A 38 -18.95 7.11 1.59
N LEU A 39 -19.58 6.72 0.48
CA LEU A 39 -18.90 6.05 -0.63
C LEU A 39 -17.67 6.83 -1.16
N PRO A 40 -17.71 8.16 -1.37
CA PRO A 40 -16.55 8.93 -1.81
C PRO A 40 -15.37 8.84 -0.83
N TYR A 41 -15.61 8.84 0.48
CA TYR A 41 -14.55 8.75 1.48
C TYR A 41 -13.91 7.35 1.49
N ILE A 42 -14.71 6.31 1.31
CA ILE A 42 -14.21 4.93 1.19
C ILE A 42 -13.35 4.80 -0.07
N GLN A 43 -13.77 5.38 -1.20
CA GLN A 43 -13.00 5.39 -2.44
C GLN A 43 -11.69 6.18 -2.31
N GLN A 44 -11.70 7.32 -1.60
CA GLN A 44 -10.49 8.08 -1.31
C GLN A 44 -9.52 7.29 -0.43
N SER A 45 -10.01 6.61 0.60
CA SER A 45 -9.22 5.72 1.45
C SER A 45 -8.63 4.56 0.65
N LEU A 46 -9.42 3.93 -0.23
CA LEU A 46 -8.94 2.88 -1.13
C LEU A 46 -7.78 3.37 -2.02
N ALA A 47 -7.93 4.53 -2.64
CA ALA A 47 -6.89 5.13 -3.48
C ALA A 47 -5.61 5.42 -2.67
N LEU A 48 -5.74 5.90 -1.44
CA LEU A 48 -4.60 6.14 -0.54
C LEU A 48 -3.85 4.84 -0.21
N HIS A 49 -4.56 3.77 0.16
CA HIS A 49 -3.94 2.48 0.47
C HIS A 49 -3.23 1.87 -0.75
N GLN A 50 -3.82 2.01 -1.94
CA GLN A 50 -3.18 1.59 -3.19
C GLN A 50 -1.90 2.37 -3.47
N GLN A 51 -1.91 3.69 -3.25
CA GLN A 51 -0.72 4.54 -3.39
C GLN A 51 0.36 4.15 -2.37
N ASN A 52 0.00 3.91 -1.12
CA ASN A 52 0.95 3.48 -0.08
C ASN A 52 1.66 2.17 -0.47
N ILE A 53 0.94 1.21 -1.04
CA ILE A 53 1.54 -0.03 -1.57
C ILE A 53 2.57 0.28 -2.66
N MET A 54 2.22 1.16 -3.61
CA MET A 54 3.14 1.56 -4.69
C MET A 54 4.41 2.22 -4.14
N ASP A 55 4.26 3.10 -3.16
CA ASP A 55 5.37 3.84 -2.54
C ASP A 55 6.28 2.90 -1.74
N LEU A 56 5.70 1.97 -0.97
CA LEU A 56 6.45 0.93 -0.24
C LEU A 56 7.24 0.04 -1.20
N TRP A 57 6.64 -0.39 -2.31
CA TRP A 57 7.37 -1.15 -3.33
C TRP A 57 8.48 -0.35 -3.99
N GLN A 58 8.27 0.95 -4.22
CA GLN A 58 9.31 1.82 -4.76
C GLN A 58 10.48 1.96 -3.78
N LEU A 59 10.21 2.06 -2.48
CA LEU A 59 11.24 2.07 -1.44
C LEU A 59 12.06 0.78 -1.47
N VAL A 60 11.41 -0.38 -1.56
CA VAL A 60 12.11 -1.67 -1.69
C VAL A 60 12.99 -1.70 -2.94
N ARG A 61 12.48 -1.27 -4.10
CA ARG A 61 13.24 -1.25 -5.37
C ARG A 61 14.47 -0.35 -5.29
N ASN A 62 14.29 0.89 -4.81
CA ASN A 62 15.34 1.89 -4.73
C ASN A 62 16.49 1.45 -3.82
N HIS A 63 16.19 0.72 -2.74
CA HIS A 63 17.19 0.35 -1.74
C HIS A 63 17.72 -1.09 -1.86
N ASN A 64 17.02 -1.99 -2.57
CA ASN A 64 17.54 -3.33 -2.89
C ASN A 64 18.37 -3.38 -4.18
N GLY A 65 18.64 -2.23 -4.81
CA GLY A 65 19.50 -2.14 -6.00
C GLY A 65 18.95 -2.84 -7.25
N LYS A 66 17.66 -3.19 -7.26
CA LYS A 66 16.96 -3.61 -8.48
C LYS A 66 16.43 -2.36 -9.18
N GLU A 67 17.34 -1.54 -9.70
CA GLU A 67 17.03 -0.82 -10.93
C GLU A 67 16.88 -1.91 -11.99
N GLU A 68 15.62 -2.24 -12.33
CA GLU A 68 15.37 -3.02 -13.54
C GLU A 68 15.91 -2.18 -14.69
N VAL A 69 17.10 -2.59 -15.17
CA VAL A 69 17.65 -2.18 -16.44
C VAL A 69 16.58 -2.47 -17.50
N GLN A 70 16.29 -1.42 -18.27
CA GLN A 70 15.36 -1.34 -19.40
C GLN A 70 15.42 -2.56 -20.34
#